data_AF-A0A4Q7Z4N3-F1
#
_entry.id   AF-A0A4Q7Z4N3-F1
#
_cell.length_a   1.000
_cell.length_b   1.000
_cell.length_c   1.000
_cell.angle_alpha   90.00
_cell.angle_beta   90.00
_cell.angle_gamma   90.00
#
_symmetry.space_group_name_H-M   'P 1'
#
loop_
_entity.id
_entity.type
_entity.pdbx_description
1 polymer ?
#
loop_
_entity_poly.entity_id
_entity_poly.type
_entity_poly.pdbx_seq_one_letter_code
_entity_poly.pdbx_strand_id
1 'polypeptide(L)'
;MSNMTISIWDPANDAKPMRSFEEGVARFNQCREESREPTPNLLAFGERLQAFVEAHRDWFEDEEDFLNDFGLRLAADVAANRETVYSLEMPYGGDAALRLKRAAVDAAFDLGLMIFDEDIGLIVAPGRKMYPPSKAKLWKGMGEYLDILASEYFPSTGAGFAKLINPMLEQMMLRHGFVKMEKQDDTQYASWYQRKIELGEQKVTFVPYSRRGGGFAVGVSFDLRYDAILNICEAAGFPQGTGWISDDISLANGTLPQHSKSGVYSPRYEIYDVSDLGSYFKVLEENLFNIINMASHVSGLDKLLNVGNEYSGIRCFAQNKYMMPACLVVARLANNAQFEELSISLSTGVPWLESNMSVYKDSWEKLVNYLRNEVKPLIS
;
A
#
# COMPACT_ATOMS: atom_id res chain seq x y z
N MET A 1 -0.54 12.56 7.83
CA MET A 1 -0.12 11.16 7.60
C MET A 1 0.36 10.62 8.94
N SER A 2 0.09 9.37 9.30
CA SER A 2 0.60 8.81 10.56
C SER A 2 2.10 8.56 10.44
N ASN A 3 2.89 9.06 11.39
CA ASN A 3 4.33 8.79 11.44
C ASN A 3 4.54 7.29 11.63
N MET A 4 5.48 6.71 10.88
CA MET A 4 5.88 5.31 11.08
C MET A 4 6.62 5.23 12.41
N THR A 5 6.27 4.27 13.27
CA THR A 5 6.91 4.10 14.58
C THR A 5 7.44 2.68 14.74
N ILE A 6 8.64 2.54 15.28
CA ILE A 6 9.14 1.26 15.75
C ILE A 6 9.32 1.30 17.27
N SER A 7 8.92 0.24 17.95
CA SER A 7 8.97 0.15 19.40
C SER A 7 10.21 -0.61 19.84
N ILE A 8 10.93 -0.09 20.84
CA ILE A 8 12.18 -0.66 21.35
C ILE A 8 12.07 -0.84 22.87
N TRP A 9 12.54 -1.97 23.39
CA TRP A 9 12.64 -2.18 24.84
C TRP A 9 13.79 -3.11 25.21
N ASP A 10 14.20 -3.04 26.47
CA ASP A 10 15.26 -3.89 27.01
C ASP A 10 14.66 -5.17 27.63
N PRO A 11 14.99 -6.37 27.11
CA PRO A 11 14.52 -7.64 27.65
C PRO A 11 15.30 -8.11 28.88
N ALA A 12 16.21 -7.32 29.47
CA ALA A 12 17.06 -7.77 30.59
C ALA A 12 16.31 -8.32 31.81
N ASN A 13 15.03 -8.00 31.98
CA ASN A 13 14.18 -8.57 33.04
C ASN A 13 13.46 -9.88 32.63
N ASP A 14 13.53 -10.27 31.35
CA ASP A 14 12.97 -11.52 30.85
C ASP A 14 13.96 -12.68 31.00
N ALA A 15 13.74 -13.52 32.02
CA ALA A 15 14.57 -14.69 32.26
C ALA A 15 14.47 -15.79 31.17
N LYS A 16 13.55 -15.68 30.21
CA LYS A 16 13.28 -16.73 29.20
C LYS A 16 13.42 -16.20 27.78
N PRO A 17 14.14 -16.93 26.90
CA PRO A 17 14.20 -16.59 25.48
C PRO A 17 12.81 -16.75 24.84
N MET A 18 12.46 -15.79 23.99
CA MET A 18 11.21 -15.77 23.23
C MET A 18 11.16 -16.93 22.21
N ARG A 19 9.99 -17.54 22.03
CA ARG A 19 9.81 -18.74 21.20
C ARG A 19 8.89 -18.53 19.99
N SER A 20 7.99 -17.55 20.05
CA SER A 20 7.09 -17.22 18.95
C SER A 20 6.87 -15.72 18.81
N PHE A 21 6.20 -15.32 17.73
CA PHE A 21 5.81 -13.93 17.51
C PHE A 21 4.76 -13.47 18.52
N GLU A 22 3.77 -14.31 18.81
CA GLU A 22 2.68 -14.04 19.75
C GLU A 22 3.21 -13.84 21.17
N GLU A 23 4.21 -14.62 21.57
CA GLU A 23 4.89 -14.43 22.86
C GLU A 23 5.59 -13.06 22.91
N GLY A 24 6.21 -12.64 21.80
CA GLY A 24 6.83 -11.32 21.69
C GLY A 24 5.83 -10.17 21.79
N VAL A 25 4.70 -10.28 21.09
CA VAL A 25 3.61 -9.29 21.15
C VAL A 25 3.03 -9.21 22.56
N ALA A 26 2.83 -10.35 23.23
CA ALA A 26 2.34 -10.39 24.61
C ALA A 26 3.31 -9.68 25.57
N ARG A 27 4.62 -9.92 25.43
CA ARG A 27 5.67 -9.25 26.22
C ARG A 27 5.72 -7.76 25.95
N PHE A 28 5.66 -7.36 24.68
CA PHE A 28 5.59 -5.96 24.30
C PHE A 28 4.41 -5.24 24.97
N ASN A 29 3.21 -5.82 24.91
CA ASN A 29 2.02 -5.26 25.54
C ASN A 29 2.18 -5.15 27.07
N GLN A 30 2.79 -6.14 27.71
CA GLN A 30 3.09 -6.08 29.14
C GLN A 30 4.08 -4.94 29.45
N CYS A 31 5.18 -4.83 28.71
CA CYS A 31 6.19 -3.79 28.93
C CYS A 31 5.62 -2.38 28.67
N ARG A 32 4.71 -2.22 27.71
CA ARG A 32 4.11 -0.91 27.39
C ARG A 32 3.28 -0.33 28.53
N GLU A 33 2.77 -1.16 29.44
CA GLU A 33 2.01 -0.70 30.62
C GLU A 33 2.92 -0.37 31.82
N GLU A 34 4.22 -0.67 31.74
CA GLU A 34 5.18 -0.48 32.83
C GLU A 34 5.95 0.83 32.70
N SER A 35 5.86 1.69 33.71
CA SER A 35 6.73 2.87 33.84
C SER A 35 8.09 2.50 34.43
N ARG A 36 9.16 2.93 33.77
CA ARG A 36 10.54 2.74 34.22
C ARG A 36 11.46 3.80 33.62
N GLU A 37 12.51 4.16 34.35
CA GLU A 37 13.62 4.92 33.79
C GLU A 37 14.35 4.12 32.70
N PRO A 38 14.91 4.77 31.67
CA PRO A 38 15.62 4.10 30.58
C PRO A 38 16.82 3.28 31.10
N THR A 39 17.02 2.08 30.55
CA THR A 39 18.20 1.26 30.89
C THR A 39 19.46 1.85 30.23
N PRO A 40 20.67 1.51 30.73
CA PRO A 40 21.91 1.92 30.08
C PRO A 40 22.00 1.52 28.60
N ASN A 41 21.45 0.35 28.24
CA ASN A 41 21.40 -0.11 26.85
C ASN A 41 20.46 0.76 26.00
N LEU A 42 19.31 1.16 26.54
CA LEU A 42 18.37 2.03 25.84
C LEU A 42 18.97 3.44 25.65
N LEU A 43 19.63 4.00 26.66
CA LEU A 43 20.36 5.27 26.54
C LEU A 43 21.45 5.21 25.45
N ALA A 44 22.27 4.17 25.46
CA ALA A 44 23.31 3.96 24.44
C ALA A 44 22.71 3.76 23.03
N PHE A 45 21.51 3.19 22.92
CA PHE A 45 20.79 3.08 21.66
C PHE A 45 20.41 4.45 21.11
N GLY A 46 19.85 5.34 21.95
CA GLY A 46 19.52 6.72 21.56
C GLY A 46 20.74 7.50 21.07
N GLU A 47 21.87 7.41 21.80
CA GLU A 47 23.13 8.05 21.41
C GLU A 47 23.66 7.55 20.05
N ARG A 48 23.66 6.22 19.83
CA ARG A 48 24.12 5.63 18.57
C ARG A 48 23.26 6.05 17.38
N LEU A 49 21.94 6.07 17.54
CA LEU A 49 21.05 6.47 16.46
C LEU A 49 21.15 7.97 16.17
N GLN A 50 21.26 8.81 17.19
CA GLN A 50 21.48 10.25 16.97
C GLN A 50 22.77 10.49 16.19
N ALA A 51 23.87 9.85 16.59
CA ALA A 51 25.14 9.95 15.88
C ALA A 51 25.05 9.45 14.43
N PHE A 52 24.25 8.41 14.17
CA PHE A 52 23.99 7.94 12.81
C PHE A 52 23.24 8.99 11.98
N VAL A 53 22.20 9.62 12.53
CA VAL A 53 21.43 10.68 11.86
C VAL A 53 22.31 11.90 11.58
N GLU A 54 23.11 12.34 12.57
CA GLU A 54 24.05 13.45 12.42
C GLU A 54 25.07 13.21 11.30
N ALA A 55 25.59 11.98 11.20
CA ALA A 55 26.58 11.61 10.19
C ALA A 55 26.01 11.51 8.76
N HIS A 56 24.69 11.35 8.62
CA HIS A 56 24.02 11.12 7.33
C HIS A 56 22.86 12.10 7.13
N ARG A 57 23.04 13.35 7.57
CA ARG A 57 21.99 14.38 7.52
C ARG A 57 21.46 14.61 6.10
N ASP A 58 22.31 14.45 5.09
CA ASP A 58 22.00 14.56 3.66
C ASP A 58 20.89 13.59 3.22
N TRP A 59 20.78 12.42 3.86
CA TRP A 59 19.74 11.44 3.54
C TRP A 59 18.33 11.86 3.99
N PHE A 60 18.23 12.89 4.83
CA PHE A 60 16.98 13.34 5.42
C PHE A 60 16.67 14.82 5.06
N GLU A 61 17.32 15.37 4.03
CA GLU A 61 17.14 16.78 3.64
C GLU A 61 15.69 17.14 3.28
N ASP A 62 14.95 16.22 2.66
CA ASP A 62 13.53 16.41 2.32
C ASP A 62 12.59 16.20 3.53
N GLU A 63 13.13 15.88 4.71
CA GLU A 63 12.42 15.50 5.94
C GLU A 63 12.84 16.42 7.10
N GLU A 64 12.83 17.73 6.87
CA GLU A 64 13.27 18.74 7.85
C GLU A 64 12.51 18.63 9.19
N ASP A 65 11.21 18.36 9.15
CA ASP A 65 10.38 18.17 10.35
C ASP A 65 10.91 16.99 11.17
N PHE A 66 11.17 15.84 10.53
CA PHE A 66 11.76 14.69 11.22
C PHE A 66 13.13 15.01 11.83
N LEU A 67 14.03 15.64 11.07
CA LEU A 67 15.37 15.97 11.54
C LEU A 67 15.34 16.88 12.77
N ASN A 68 14.55 17.95 12.70
CA ASN A 68 14.53 19.00 13.72
C ASN A 68 13.76 18.57 14.97
N ASP A 69 12.64 17.86 14.81
CA ASP A 69 11.76 17.53 15.92
C ASP A 69 12.19 16.23 16.63
N PHE A 70 12.81 15.29 15.91
CA PHE A 70 13.09 13.94 16.42
C PHE A 70 14.54 13.49 16.20
N GLY A 71 15.00 13.46 14.94
CA GLY A 71 16.25 12.80 14.55
C GLY A 71 17.49 13.30 15.28
N LEU A 72 17.61 14.62 15.47
CA LEU A 72 18.75 15.25 16.16
C LEU A 72 18.62 15.28 17.69
N ARG A 73 17.52 14.75 18.24
CA ARG A 73 17.20 14.78 19.67
C ARG A 73 17.03 13.38 20.29
N LEU A 74 17.23 12.33 19.51
CA LEU A 74 17.00 10.94 19.92
C LEU A 74 17.64 10.56 21.26
N ALA A 75 18.87 10.99 21.55
CA ALA A 75 19.51 10.67 22.82
C ALA A 75 18.79 11.34 24.02
N ALA A 76 18.38 12.60 23.85
CA ALA A 76 17.64 13.34 24.87
C ALA A 76 16.23 12.79 25.05
N ASP A 77 15.55 12.43 23.97
CA ASP A 77 14.19 11.90 24.00
C ASP A 77 14.15 10.51 24.66
N VAL A 78 15.11 9.64 24.34
CA VAL A 78 15.26 8.36 25.03
C VAL A 78 15.55 8.56 26.51
N ALA A 79 16.42 9.50 26.89
CA ALA A 79 16.73 9.78 28.30
C ALA A 79 15.53 10.36 29.07
N ALA A 80 14.65 11.09 28.38
CA ALA A 80 13.42 11.64 28.94
C ALA A 80 12.28 10.60 28.99
N ASN A 81 12.41 9.47 28.31
CA ASN A 81 11.37 8.43 28.31
C ASN A 81 11.14 7.89 29.74
N ARG A 82 9.88 7.70 30.12
CA ARG A 82 9.48 7.17 31.44
C ARG A 82 8.71 5.86 31.34
N GLU A 83 8.69 5.29 30.15
CA GLU A 83 8.08 4.00 29.84
C GLU A 83 9.17 2.95 29.60
N THR A 84 8.84 1.68 29.84
CA THR A 84 9.77 0.57 29.55
C THR A 84 10.00 0.39 28.05
N VAL A 85 9.02 0.82 27.24
CA VAL A 85 9.10 0.85 25.79
C VAL A 85 9.43 2.28 25.35
N TYR A 86 10.34 2.41 24.39
CA TYR A 86 10.57 3.64 23.66
C TYR A 86 10.01 3.52 22.24
N SER A 87 9.12 4.43 21.85
CA SER A 87 8.61 4.53 20.48
C SER A 87 9.49 5.47 19.68
N LEU A 88 10.26 4.92 18.75
CA LEU A 88 11.05 5.68 17.81
C LEU A 88 10.17 6.12 16.64
N GLU A 89 10.02 7.43 16.47
CA GLU A 89 9.46 8.01 15.26
C GLU A 89 10.44 7.88 14.09
N MET A 90 9.91 7.55 12.92
CA MET A 90 10.66 7.34 11.68
C MET A 90 10.21 8.37 10.63
N PRO A 91 11.10 8.78 9.70
CA PRO A 91 10.71 9.61 8.57
C PRO A 91 9.72 8.87 7.66
N TYR A 92 9.02 9.61 6.81
CA TYR A 92 7.91 9.07 6.04
C TYR A 92 8.41 8.23 4.85
N GLY A 93 8.49 6.92 5.05
CA GLY A 93 8.76 5.97 3.97
C GLY A 93 10.09 6.20 3.24
N GLY A 94 10.22 5.60 2.06
CA GLY A 94 11.42 5.73 1.21
C GLY A 94 12.72 5.15 1.81
N ASP A 95 13.83 5.54 1.19
CA ASP A 95 15.16 4.99 1.48
C ASP A 95 15.70 5.46 2.83
N ALA A 96 15.43 6.71 3.21
CA ALA A 96 15.87 7.29 4.47
C ALA A 96 15.28 6.53 5.67
N ALA A 97 13.97 6.27 5.66
CA ALA A 97 13.30 5.49 6.69
C ALA A 97 13.86 4.06 6.76
N LEU A 98 14.14 3.43 5.61
CA LEU A 98 14.68 2.09 5.60
C LEU A 98 16.14 2.03 6.11
N ARG A 99 16.97 3.03 5.76
CA ARG A 99 18.35 3.16 6.26
C ARG A 99 18.37 3.36 7.78
N LEU A 100 17.53 4.26 8.30
CA LEU A 100 17.39 4.46 9.74
C LEU A 100 16.89 3.19 10.44
N LYS A 101 15.94 2.47 9.83
CA LYS A 101 15.42 1.22 10.39
C LYS A 101 16.52 0.16 10.47
N ARG A 102 17.36 0.04 9.44
CA ARG A 102 18.53 -0.86 9.46
C ARG A 102 19.50 -0.49 10.58
N ALA A 103 19.83 0.80 10.72
CA ALA A 103 20.68 1.30 11.78
C ALA A 103 20.11 1.00 13.18
N ALA A 104 18.80 1.18 13.36
CA ALA A 104 18.11 0.85 14.61
C ALA A 104 18.19 -0.64 14.92
N VAL A 105 17.94 -1.51 13.92
CA VAL A 105 18.04 -2.96 14.09
C VAL A 105 19.44 -3.42 14.44
N ASP A 106 20.48 -2.88 13.78
CA ASP A 106 21.86 -3.21 14.10
C ASP A 106 22.26 -2.69 15.49
N ALA A 107 21.88 -1.47 15.87
CA ALA A 107 22.14 -0.92 17.20
C ALA A 107 21.45 -1.72 18.32
N ALA A 108 20.17 -2.05 18.14
CA ALA A 108 19.42 -2.85 19.10
C ALA A 108 20.03 -4.24 19.26
N PHE A 109 20.45 -4.86 18.15
CA PHE A 109 21.13 -6.15 18.19
C PHE A 109 22.40 -6.11 19.05
N ASP A 110 23.28 -5.13 18.79
CA ASP A 110 24.55 -4.98 19.51
C ASP A 110 24.36 -4.72 21.01
N LEU A 111 23.26 -4.05 21.37
CA LEU A 111 22.92 -3.67 22.73
C LEU A 111 21.99 -4.68 23.43
N GLY A 112 21.63 -5.77 22.76
CA GLY A 112 20.75 -6.80 23.31
C GLY A 112 19.31 -6.33 23.55
N LEU A 113 18.84 -5.34 22.79
CA LEU A 113 17.47 -4.81 22.85
C LEU A 113 16.53 -5.60 21.92
N MET A 114 15.23 -5.46 22.18
CA MET A 114 14.16 -5.94 21.32
C MET A 114 13.63 -4.79 20.46
N ILE A 115 13.24 -5.09 19.21
CA ILE A 115 12.49 -4.17 18.35
C ILE A 115 11.19 -4.83 17.93
N PHE A 116 10.11 -4.07 17.90
CA PHE A 116 8.85 -4.43 17.28
C PHE A 116 8.44 -3.38 16.26
N ASP A 117 8.36 -3.81 15.00
CA ASP A 117 7.79 -3.05 13.88
C ASP A 117 6.35 -3.56 13.66
N GLU A 118 5.39 -2.82 14.21
CA GLU A 118 3.96 -3.15 14.19
C GLU A 118 3.41 -3.19 12.75
N ASP A 119 3.85 -2.26 11.91
CA ASP A 119 3.33 -2.09 10.55
C ASP A 119 3.58 -3.32 9.65
N ILE A 120 4.71 -4.00 9.84
CA ILE A 120 5.03 -5.20 9.06
C ILE A 120 4.89 -6.50 9.86
N GLY A 121 4.57 -6.39 11.15
CA GLY A 121 4.46 -7.50 12.09
C GLY A 121 5.79 -8.24 12.26
N LEU A 122 6.86 -7.52 12.59
CA LEU A 122 8.21 -8.06 12.77
C LEU A 122 8.74 -7.75 14.16
N ILE A 123 9.15 -8.78 14.90
CA ILE A 123 9.94 -8.64 16.12
C ILE A 123 11.37 -9.09 15.85
N VAL A 124 12.34 -8.22 16.19
CA VAL A 124 13.75 -8.55 16.23
C VAL A 124 14.17 -8.73 17.68
N ALA A 125 14.63 -9.93 18.01
CA ALA A 125 15.12 -10.29 19.33
C ALA A 125 16.66 -10.36 19.37
N PRO A 126 17.27 -10.29 20.58
CA PRO A 126 18.70 -10.50 20.76
C PRO A 126 19.20 -11.77 20.07
N GLY A 127 20.40 -11.72 19.49
CA GLY A 127 20.92 -12.82 18.69
C GLY A 127 20.51 -12.82 17.21
N ARG A 128 20.01 -11.68 16.68
CA ARG A 128 19.47 -11.51 15.31
C ARG A 128 18.32 -12.48 14.98
N LYS A 129 17.55 -12.89 15.99
CA LYS A 129 16.39 -13.76 15.78
C LYS A 129 15.19 -12.91 15.39
N MET A 130 14.51 -13.29 14.32
CA MET A 130 13.37 -12.55 13.77
C MET A 130 12.11 -13.40 13.82
N TYR A 131 11.01 -12.77 14.23
CA TYR A 131 9.72 -13.42 14.39
C TYR A 131 8.61 -12.62 13.68
N PRO A 132 7.71 -13.30 12.95
CA PRO A 132 7.80 -14.70 12.57
C PRO A 132 8.95 -14.95 11.55
N PRO A 133 9.49 -16.17 11.45
CA PRO A 133 10.58 -16.49 10.51
C PRO A 133 10.26 -16.15 9.04
N SER A 134 8.98 -16.15 8.67
CA SER A 134 8.51 -15.75 7.34
C SER A 134 8.91 -14.30 6.99
N LYS A 135 9.02 -13.40 7.98
CA LYS A 135 9.43 -12.00 7.79
C LYS A 135 10.94 -11.80 7.70
N ALA A 136 11.75 -12.80 8.08
CA ALA A 136 13.21 -12.72 7.94
C ALA A 136 13.64 -12.60 6.47
N LYS A 137 12.91 -13.25 5.55
CA LYS A 137 13.15 -13.11 4.10
C LYS A 137 12.85 -11.70 3.59
N LEU A 138 11.76 -11.10 4.07
CA LEU A 138 11.40 -9.71 3.77
C LEU A 138 12.50 -8.76 4.25
N TRP A 139 12.91 -8.88 5.51
CA TRP A 139 14.01 -8.10 6.09
C TRP A 139 15.30 -8.21 5.27
N LYS A 140 15.71 -9.44 4.95
CA LYS A 140 16.90 -9.68 4.12
C LYS A 140 16.77 -9.00 2.76
N GLY A 141 15.62 -9.10 2.11
CA GLY A 141 15.37 -8.46 0.82
C GLY A 141 15.47 -6.93 0.87
N MET A 142 14.97 -6.30 1.95
CA MET A 142 15.12 -4.86 2.16
C MET A 142 16.59 -4.46 2.38
N GLY A 143 17.37 -5.28 3.07
CA GLY A 143 18.83 -5.08 3.21
C GLY A 143 19.56 -5.18 1.87
N GLU A 144 19.24 -6.20 1.06
CA GLU A 144 19.80 -6.37 -0.30
C GLU A 144 19.43 -5.18 -1.21
N TYR A 145 18.23 -4.62 -1.06
CA TYR A 145 17.83 -3.39 -1.76
C TYR A 145 18.74 -2.21 -1.39
N LEU A 146 18.95 -1.95 -0.10
CA LEU A 146 19.86 -0.88 0.35
C LEU A 146 21.30 -1.07 -0.13
N ASP A 147 21.79 -2.31 -0.14
CA ASP A 147 23.13 -2.61 -0.63
C ASP A 147 23.25 -2.32 -2.14
N ILE A 148 22.17 -2.55 -2.90
CA ILE A 148 22.10 -2.20 -4.34
C ILE A 148 22.05 -0.69 -4.54
N LEU A 149 21.28 0.06 -3.73
CA LEU A 149 21.26 1.52 -3.77
C LEU A 149 22.65 2.15 -3.54
N ALA A 150 23.48 1.49 -2.73
CA ALA A 150 24.84 1.92 -2.44
C ALA A 150 25.86 1.48 -3.51
N SER A 151 25.42 0.77 -4.55
CA SER A 151 26.27 0.20 -5.59
C SER A 151 25.99 0.85 -6.96
N GLU A 152 26.93 0.70 -7.90
CA GLU A 152 26.71 1.04 -9.32
C GLU A 152 25.91 -0.05 -10.08
N TYR A 153 25.52 -1.13 -9.40
CA TYR A 153 24.85 -2.26 -10.03
C TYR A 153 23.34 -2.06 -10.09
N PHE A 154 22.77 -2.22 -11.28
CA PHE A 154 21.33 -2.37 -11.47
C PHE A 154 21.02 -3.69 -12.17
N PRO A 155 19.92 -4.40 -11.82
CA PRO A 155 19.59 -5.67 -12.45
C PRO A 155 19.44 -5.55 -13.97
N SER A 156 19.96 -6.54 -14.70
CA SER A 156 19.82 -6.62 -16.17
C SER A 156 18.80 -7.67 -16.64
N THR A 157 18.16 -8.38 -15.70
CA THR A 157 17.18 -9.43 -15.99
C THR A 157 15.88 -9.19 -15.23
N GLY A 158 14.75 -9.63 -15.79
CA GLY A 158 13.45 -9.53 -15.11
C GLY A 158 13.42 -10.24 -13.75
N ALA A 159 14.12 -11.36 -13.62
CA ALA A 159 14.25 -12.07 -12.34
C ALA A 159 15.02 -11.25 -11.29
N GLY A 160 16.14 -10.65 -11.69
CA GLY A 160 16.93 -9.79 -10.80
C GLY A 160 16.15 -8.54 -10.39
N PHE A 161 15.45 -7.92 -11.33
CA PHE A 161 14.60 -6.77 -11.05
C PHE A 161 13.43 -7.11 -10.12
N ALA A 162 12.73 -8.21 -10.35
CA ALA A 162 11.68 -8.70 -9.45
C ALA A 162 12.21 -8.99 -8.03
N LYS A 163 13.41 -9.59 -7.93
CA LYS A 163 14.06 -9.84 -6.64
C LYS A 163 14.37 -8.53 -5.90
N LEU A 164 14.78 -7.49 -6.63
CA LEU A 164 15.06 -6.17 -6.09
C LEU A 164 13.79 -5.47 -5.56
N ILE A 165 12.71 -5.43 -6.35
CA ILE A 165 11.55 -4.60 -6.01
C ILE A 165 10.53 -5.28 -5.08
N ASN A 166 10.39 -6.61 -5.14
CA ASN A 166 9.31 -7.29 -4.43
C ASN A 166 9.35 -7.13 -2.90
N PRO A 167 10.51 -7.10 -2.23
CA PRO A 167 10.59 -6.80 -0.80
C PRO A 167 10.06 -5.40 -0.46
N MET A 168 10.37 -4.40 -1.29
CA MET A 168 9.91 -3.02 -1.08
C MET A 168 8.39 -2.91 -1.30
N LEU A 169 7.87 -3.52 -2.37
CA LEU A 169 6.43 -3.60 -2.60
C LEU A 169 5.72 -4.32 -1.44
N GLU A 170 6.26 -5.45 -0.97
CA GLU A 170 5.66 -6.19 0.16
C GLU A 170 5.64 -5.34 1.44
N GLN A 171 6.71 -4.60 1.74
CA GLN A 171 6.75 -3.66 2.87
C GLN A 171 5.69 -2.57 2.72
N MET A 172 5.60 -1.93 1.56
CA MET A 172 4.60 -0.89 1.30
C MET A 172 3.18 -1.42 1.50
N MET A 173 2.87 -2.58 0.92
CA MET A 173 1.56 -3.20 1.02
C MET A 173 1.18 -3.56 2.47
N LEU A 174 2.12 -4.08 3.26
CA LEU A 174 1.90 -4.41 4.67
C LEU A 174 1.52 -3.17 5.50
N ARG A 175 2.21 -2.04 5.31
CA ARG A 175 1.88 -0.76 5.99
C ARG A 175 0.45 -0.33 5.74
N HIS A 176 -0.08 -0.61 4.56
CA HIS A 176 -1.46 -0.28 4.17
C HIS A 176 -2.45 -1.41 4.48
N GLY A 177 -2.10 -2.33 5.38
CA GLY A 177 -2.98 -3.38 5.89
C GLY A 177 -3.22 -4.56 4.94
N PHE A 178 -2.43 -4.67 3.87
CA PHE A 178 -2.51 -5.81 2.96
C PHE A 178 -1.69 -6.99 3.43
N VAL A 179 -2.19 -8.19 3.14
CA VAL A 179 -1.47 -9.44 3.29
C VAL A 179 -1.10 -10.01 1.92
N LYS A 180 0.09 -10.59 1.83
CA LYS A 180 0.55 -11.28 0.62
C LYS A 180 -0.26 -12.56 0.39
N MET A 181 -0.69 -12.76 -0.84
CA MET A 181 -1.40 -13.97 -1.25
C MET A 181 -0.43 -15.02 -1.80
N GLU A 182 -0.86 -16.27 -1.77
CA GLU A 182 -0.21 -17.31 -2.56
C GLU A 182 -0.38 -17.03 -4.06
N LYS A 183 0.57 -17.54 -4.85
CA LYS A 183 0.59 -17.37 -6.31
C LYS A 183 -0.74 -17.85 -6.91
N GLN A 184 -1.48 -16.95 -7.58
CA GLN A 184 -2.80 -17.27 -8.12
C GLN A 184 -2.74 -17.87 -9.53
N ASP A 185 -1.76 -17.47 -10.33
CA ASP A 185 -1.59 -17.92 -11.71
C ASP A 185 -0.11 -17.93 -12.10
N ASP A 186 0.20 -18.40 -13.31
CA ASP A 186 1.57 -18.51 -13.82
C ASP A 186 2.20 -17.21 -14.32
N THR A 187 1.60 -16.06 -14.06
CA THR A 187 2.18 -14.75 -14.39
C THR A 187 3.53 -14.61 -13.71
N GLN A 188 4.55 -14.44 -14.55
CA GLN A 188 5.93 -14.45 -14.10
C GLN A 188 6.18 -13.27 -13.16
N TYR A 189 6.79 -13.56 -12.01
CA TYR A 189 7.21 -12.59 -10.99
C TYR A 189 6.11 -11.74 -10.35
N ALA A 190 4.84 -12.03 -10.65
CA ALA A 190 3.74 -11.28 -10.10
C ALA A 190 3.64 -11.47 -8.57
N SER A 191 3.26 -10.39 -7.89
CA SER A 191 3.00 -10.36 -6.46
C SER A 191 1.58 -9.89 -6.21
N TRP A 192 0.80 -10.72 -5.53
CA TRP A 192 -0.60 -10.47 -5.20
C TRP A 192 -0.75 -10.16 -3.73
N TYR A 193 -1.58 -9.18 -3.45
CA TYR A 193 -1.87 -8.71 -2.11
C TYR A 193 -3.38 -8.53 -1.95
N GLN A 194 -3.90 -8.79 -0.76
CA GLN A 194 -5.30 -8.56 -0.44
C GLN A 194 -5.48 -7.93 0.92
N ARG A 195 -6.56 -7.16 1.09
CA ARG A 195 -7.04 -6.74 2.40
C ARG A 195 -8.56 -6.77 2.45
N LYS A 196 -9.10 -6.97 3.66
CA LYS A 196 -10.52 -6.80 3.94
C LYS A 196 -10.78 -5.36 4.36
N ILE A 197 -11.87 -4.79 3.86
CA ILE A 197 -12.36 -3.45 4.15
C ILE A 197 -13.86 -3.53 4.46
N GLU A 198 -14.44 -2.42 4.89
CA GLU A 198 -15.88 -2.32 5.17
C GLU A 198 -16.76 -2.77 3.99
N LEU A 199 -16.42 -2.34 2.77
CA LEU A 199 -17.16 -2.70 1.56
C LEU A 199 -16.91 -4.14 1.07
N GLY A 200 -15.94 -4.86 1.61
CA GLY A 200 -15.58 -6.19 1.11
C GLY A 200 -14.09 -6.42 1.03
N GLU A 201 -13.59 -6.76 -0.15
CA GLU A 201 -12.20 -7.19 -0.36
C GLU A 201 -11.53 -6.37 -1.46
N GLN A 202 -10.33 -5.87 -1.16
CA GLN A 202 -9.46 -5.21 -2.14
C GLN A 202 -8.27 -6.10 -2.46
N LYS A 203 -7.90 -6.19 -3.73
CA LYS A 203 -6.71 -6.88 -4.21
C LYS A 203 -5.85 -5.95 -5.04
N VAL A 204 -4.54 -6.12 -4.92
CA VAL A 204 -3.57 -5.41 -5.73
C VAL A 204 -2.56 -6.41 -6.27
N THR A 205 -2.29 -6.29 -7.57
CA THR A 205 -1.30 -7.13 -8.25
C THR A 205 -0.22 -6.26 -8.84
N PHE A 206 1.04 -6.60 -8.57
CA PHE A 206 2.21 -6.01 -9.21
C PHE A 206 2.84 -7.02 -10.16
N VAL A 207 3.07 -6.62 -11.41
CA VAL A 207 3.66 -7.46 -12.45
C VAL A 207 4.91 -6.79 -13.00
N PRO A 208 6.11 -7.10 -12.51
CA PRO A 208 7.34 -6.61 -13.09
C PRO A 208 7.65 -7.30 -14.42
N TYR A 209 8.06 -6.53 -15.43
CA TYR A 209 8.50 -7.07 -16.72
C TYR A 209 9.61 -6.22 -17.33
N SER A 210 10.43 -6.88 -18.15
CA SER A 210 11.45 -6.22 -18.96
C SER A 210 10.85 -5.66 -20.25
N ARG A 211 11.35 -4.52 -20.71
CA ARG A 211 11.00 -3.93 -22.00
C ARG A 211 12.07 -4.20 -23.06
N ARG A 212 11.67 -4.14 -24.33
CA ARG A 212 12.56 -4.36 -25.48
C ARG A 212 13.71 -3.35 -25.57
N GLY A 213 13.68 -2.25 -24.82
CA GLY A 213 14.74 -1.22 -24.74
C GLY A 213 15.72 -1.38 -23.57
N GLY A 214 15.65 -2.47 -22.79
CA GLY A 214 16.56 -2.72 -21.67
C GLY A 214 16.08 -2.20 -20.30
N GLY A 215 15.12 -1.28 -20.27
CA GLY A 215 14.46 -0.85 -19.04
C GLY A 215 13.42 -1.84 -18.51
N PHE A 216 12.95 -1.59 -17.30
CA PHE A 216 11.88 -2.35 -16.66
C PHE A 216 10.62 -1.51 -16.51
N ALA A 217 9.50 -2.17 -16.23
CA ALA A 217 8.30 -1.50 -15.74
C ALA A 217 7.54 -2.47 -14.84
N VAL A 218 6.62 -1.91 -14.05
CA VAL A 218 5.76 -2.67 -13.15
C VAL A 218 4.32 -2.34 -13.51
N GLY A 219 3.58 -3.34 -13.96
CA GLY A 219 2.13 -3.24 -14.12
C GLY A 219 1.47 -3.29 -12.76
N VAL A 220 0.48 -2.43 -12.52
CA VAL A 220 -0.32 -2.44 -11.30
C VAL A 220 -1.77 -2.67 -11.69
N SER A 221 -2.41 -3.63 -11.04
CA SER A 221 -3.83 -3.89 -11.17
C SER A 221 -4.48 -3.82 -9.80
N PHE A 222 -5.68 -3.26 -9.72
CA PHE A 222 -6.47 -3.13 -8.51
C PHE A 222 -7.86 -3.70 -8.73
N ASP A 223 -8.25 -4.61 -7.85
CA ASP A 223 -9.58 -5.19 -7.84
C ASP A 223 -10.29 -4.88 -6.53
N LEU A 224 -11.53 -4.43 -6.63
CA LEU A 224 -12.46 -4.31 -5.51
C LEU A 224 -13.63 -5.26 -5.73
N ARG A 225 -13.78 -6.19 -4.79
CA ARG A 225 -14.95 -7.05 -4.68
C ARG A 225 -15.88 -6.50 -3.62
N TYR A 226 -17.06 -6.08 -4.05
CA TYR A 226 -18.15 -5.69 -3.17
C TYR A 226 -19.40 -6.52 -3.47
N ASP A 227 -19.75 -7.43 -2.58
CA ASP A 227 -20.84 -8.38 -2.78
C ASP A 227 -22.20 -7.70 -3.00
N ALA A 228 -22.44 -6.51 -2.42
CA ALA A 228 -23.68 -5.77 -2.67
C ALA A 228 -23.80 -5.37 -4.15
N ILE A 229 -22.72 -4.87 -4.76
CA ILE A 229 -22.71 -4.51 -6.18
C ILE A 229 -22.93 -5.76 -7.04
N LEU A 230 -22.24 -6.85 -6.73
CA LEU A 230 -22.39 -8.12 -7.44
C LEU A 230 -23.82 -8.61 -7.42
N ASN A 231 -24.41 -8.71 -6.24
CA ASN A 231 -25.77 -9.21 -6.05
C ASN A 231 -26.81 -8.32 -6.75
N ILE A 232 -26.65 -7.00 -6.72
CA ILE A 232 -27.55 -6.06 -7.39
C ILE A 232 -27.46 -6.21 -8.92
N CYS A 233 -26.24 -6.30 -9.47
CA CYS A 233 -26.04 -6.50 -10.90
C CYS A 233 -26.60 -7.85 -11.37
N GLU A 234 -26.35 -8.93 -10.62
CA GLU A 234 -26.86 -10.27 -10.95
C GLU A 234 -28.39 -10.32 -10.87
N ALA A 235 -29.00 -9.72 -9.85
CA ALA A 235 -30.46 -9.63 -9.73
C ALA A 235 -31.11 -8.87 -10.90
N ALA A 236 -30.40 -7.90 -11.49
CA ALA A 236 -30.84 -7.20 -12.69
C ALA A 236 -30.61 -7.99 -14.00
N GLY A 237 -29.99 -9.17 -13.94
CA GLY A 237 -29.74 -10.02 -15.10
C GLY A 237 -28.46 -9.69 -15.87
N PHE A 238 -27.47 -9.09 -15.22
CA PHE A 238 -26.12 -8.99 -15.79
C PHE A 238 -25.34 -10.30 -15.54
N PRO A 239 -24.38 -10.65 -16.42
CA PRO A 239 -23.53 -11.82 -16.22
C PRO A 239 -22.76 -11.79 -14.89
N GLN A 240 -22.42 -12.98 -14.37
CA GLN A 240 -21.49 -13.06 -13.24
C GLN A 240 -20.18 -12.35 -13.57
N GLY A 241 -19.69 -11.56 -12.62
CA GLY A 241 -18.47 -10.77 -12.80
C GLY A 241 -18.70 -9.30 -13.18
N THR A 242 -19.90 -8.91 -13.65
CA THR A 242 -20.21 -7.51 -14.02
C THR A 242 -20.20 -6.53 -12.83
N GLY A 243 -20.21 -7.04 -11.59
CA GLY A 243 -20.01 -6.24 -10.38
C GLY A 243 -18.59 -6.22 -9.82
N TRP A 244 -17.61 -6.85 -10.49
CA TRP A 244 -16.20 -6.70 -10.12
C TRP A 244 -15.71 -5.35 -10.60
N ILE A 245 -15.16 -4.57 -9.70
CA ILE A 245 -14.48 -3.33 -10.05
C ILE A 245 -13.01 -3.70 -10.21
N SER A 246 -12.59 -3.98 -11.45
CA SER A 246 -11.21 -4.33 -11.79
C SER A 246 -10.66 -3.24 -12.69
N ASP A 247 -9.61 -2.56 -12.25
CA ASP A 247 -8.92 -1.57 -13.06
C ASP A 247 -7.43 -1.87 -13.13
N ASP A 248 -6.89 -1.79 -14.35
CA ASP A 248 -5.46 -1.73 -14.56
C ASP A 248 -5.03 -0.29 -14.31
N ILE A 249 -4.72 0.01 -13.04
CA ILE A 249 -4.25 1.35 -12.65
C ILE A 249 -2.91 1.61 -13.33
N SER A 250 -2.99 2.24 -14.50
CA SER A 250 -1.85 2.78 -15.21
C SER A 250 -1.45 4.09 -14.53
N LEU A 251 -0.54 3.99 -13.57
CA LEU A 251 0.06 5.13 -12.87
C LEU A 251 0.93 5.93 -13.86
N ALA A 252 0.30 6.80 -14.62
CA ALA A 252 0.97 7.85 -15.38
C ALA A 252 0.70 9.17 -14.66
N ASN A 253 1.77 9.72 -14.06
CA ASN A 253 1.95 11.05 -13.48
C ASN A 253 0.73 11.97 -13.27
N GLY A 254 0.39 12.20 -12.00
CA GLY A 254 0.19 13.53 -11.38
C GLY A 254 -1.01 14.39 -11.78
N THR A 255 -1.62 14.13 -12.91
CA THR A 255 -2.88 14.72 -13.38
C THR A 255 -3.26 13.83 -14.54
N LEU A 256 -4.31 13.02 -14.43
CA LEU A 256 -4.79 12.26 -15.58
C LEU A 256 -5.88 13.08 -16.31
N PRO A 257 -5.54 13.92 -17.31
CA PRO A 257 -6.38 14.10 -18.48
C PRO A 257 -5.83 13.25 -19.64
N GLN A 258 -6.69 12.35 -20.06
CA GLN A 258 -7.04 12.00 -21.44
C GLN A 258 -6.00 12.27 -22.54
N HIS A 259 -5.57 11.22 -23.23
CA HIS A 259 -6.05 10.87 -24.58
C HIS A 259 -5.05 9.94 -25.28
N SER A 260 -5.40 8.65 -25.35
CA SER A 260 -5.12 7.91 -26.58
C SER A 260 -6.41 7.19 -26.98
N LYS A 261 -7.12 7.78 -27.96
CA LYS A 261 -8.23 7.15 -28.70
C LYS A 261 -7.76 5.97 -29.59
N SER A 262 -6.52 5.54 -29.44
CA SER A 262 -5.97 4.31 -29.99
C SER A 262 -5.37 3.58 -28.81
N GLY A 263 -5.61 2.27 -28.68
CA GLY A 263 -5.12 1.42 -27.59
C GLY A 263 -3.60 1.31 -27.49
N VAL A 264 -2.93 2.43 -27.25
CA VAL A 264 -1.52 2.60 -27.06
C VAL A 264 -1.35 3.10 -25.64
N TYR A 265 -0.92 2.16 -24.81
CA TYR A 265 -0.51 2.35 -23.43
C TYR A 265 0.30 3.65 -23.27
N SER A 266 -0.18 4.54 -22.39
CA SER A 266 0.57 5.69 -21.88
C SER A 266 2.00 5.27 -21.53
N PRO A 267 3.04 6.11 -21.69
CA PRO A 267 4.42 5.74 -21.36
C PRO A 267 4.50 5.33 -19.89
N ARG A 268 4.38 4.02 -19.65
CA ARG A 268 4.51 3.41 -18.33
C ARG A 268 5.89 3.78 -17.83
N TYR A 269 6.01 4.32 -16.62
CA TYR A 269 7.28 4.61 -15.95
C TYR A 269 8.31 3.52 -16.26
N GLU A 270 9.27 3.86 -17.12
CA GLU A 270 10.36 2.96 -17.43
C GLU A 270 11.42 3.15 -16.36
N ILE A 271 11.91 2.05 -15.82
CA ILE A 271 12.85 2.02 -14.71
C ILE A 271 14.16 1.49 -15.25
N TYR A 272 15.14 2.38 -15.39
CA TYR A 272 16.48 2.06 -15.89
C TYR A 272 17.51 1.94 -14.78
N ASP A 273 17.29 2.63 -13.68
CA ASP A 273 18.21 2.69 -12.56
C ASP A 273 17.50 2.86 -11.20
N VAL A 274 18.31 3.08 -10.17
CA VAL A 274 17.89 3.31 -8.80
C VAL A 274 17.07 4.59 -8.64
N SER A 275 17.41 5.66 -9.35
CA SER A 275 16.71 6.96 -9.27
C SER A 275 15.29 6.84 -9.82
N ASP A 276 15.14 6.18 -10.97
CA ASP A 276 13.83 5.87 -11.55
C ASP A 276 12.99 5.01 -10.60
N LEU A 277 13.63 4.03 -9.94
CA LEU A 277 12.97 3.13 -9.01
C LEU A 277 12.46 3.86 -7.76
N GLY A 278 13.27 4.76 -7.19
CA GLY A 278 12.86 5.61 -6.07
C GLY A 278 11.67 6.50 -6.45
N SER A 279 11.73 7.13 -7.62
CA SER A 279 10.63 7.94 -8.17
C SER A 279 9.35 7.12 -8.36
N TYR A 280 9.48 5.87 -8.84
CA TYR A 280 8.36 4.96 -8.99
C TYR A 280 7.70 4.61 -7.64
N PHE A 281 8.48 4.30 -6.61
CA PHE A 281 7.92 4.02 -5.28
C PHE A 281 7.25 5.25 -4.65
N LYS A 282 7.81 6.45 -4.86
CA LYS A 282 7.17 7.70 -4.41
C LYS A 282 5.80 7.89 -5.07
N VAL A 283 5.71 7.69 -6.39
CA VAL A 283 4.43 7.77 -7.12
C VAL A 283 3.41 6.74 -6.61
N LEU A 284 3.86 5.53 -6.25
CA LEU A 284 3.00 4.52 -5.63
C LEU A 284 2.46 4.99 -4.27
N GLU A 285 3.32 5.47 -3.38
CA GLU A 285 2.90 5.98 -2.06
C GLU A 285 1.91 7.14 -2.18
N GLU A 286 2.21 8.11 -3.03
CA GLU A 286 1.43 9.35 -3.16
C GLU A 286 0.11 9.18 -3.93
N ASN A 287 0.02 8.24 -4.86
CA ASN A 287 -1.15 8.13 -5.75
C ASN A 287 -1.93 6.84 -5.55
N LEU A 288 -1.26 5.68 -5.59
CA LEU A 288 -1.95 4.39 -5.57
C LEU A 288 -2.70 4.19 -4.26
N PHE A 289 -2.05 4.38 -3.11
CA PHE A 289 -2.71 4.14 -1.83
C PHE A 289 -3.80 5.17 -1.53
N ASN A 290 -3.67 6.40 -2.00
CA ASN A 290 -4.75 7.39 -1.91
C ASN A 290 -6.00 6.91 -2.67
N ILE A 291 -5.84 6.38 -3.89
CA ILE A 291 -6.95 5.80 -4.67
C ILE A 291 -7.54 4.59 -3.96
N ILE A 292 -6.71 3.64 -3.52
CA ILE A 292 -7.18 2.40 -2.88
C ILE A 292 -7.89 2.70 -1.56
N ASN A 293 -7.36 3.61 -0.74
CA ASN A 293 -7.98 4.01 0.53
C ASN A 293 -9.27 4.80 0.29
N MET A 294 -9.35 5.62 -0.75
CA MET A 294 -10.59 6.28 -1.14
C MET A 294 -11.66 5.25 -1.54
N ALA A 295 -11.28 4.19 -2.25
CA ALA A 295 -12.17 3.08 -2.62
C ALA A 295 -12.57 2.18 -1.44
N SER A 296 -12.16 2.48 -0.20
CA SER A 296 -12.52 1.68 0.98
C SER A 296 -13.92 1.97 1.54
N HIS A 297 -14.56 3.06 1.09
CA HIS A 297 -15.93 3.44 1.46
C HIS A 297 -16.74 3.85 0.23
N VAL A 298 -18.06 3.72 0.30
CA VAL A 298 -18.91 3.85 -0.90
C VAL A 298 -18.93 5.28 -1.46
N SER A 299 -18.82 6.30 -0.61
CA SER A 299 -18.69 7.70 -1.05
C SER A 299 -17.37 7.97 -1.76
N GLY A 300 -16.26 7.39 -1.29
CA GLY A 300 -14.97 7.53 -1.95
C GLY A 300 -14.93 6.77 -3.28
N LEU A 301 -15.53 5.57 -3.32
CA LEU A 301 -15.70 4.83 -4.57
C LEU A 301 -16.56 5.59 -5.58
N ASP A 302 -17.65 6.23 -5.15
CA ASP A 302 -18.46 7.10 -6.00
C ASP A 302 -17.68 8.32 -6.53
N LYS A 303 -16.80 8.90 -5.70
CA LYS A 303 -15.89 9.95 -6.16
C LYS A 303 -14.95 9.46 -7.27
N LEU A 304 -14.40 8.26 -7.15
CA LEU A 304 -13.52 7.69 -8.17
C LEU A 304 -14.27 7.37 -9.48
N LEU A 305 -15.49 6.83 -9.36
CA LEU A 305 -16.22 6.27 -10.49
C LEU A 305 -17.20 7.23 -11.16
N ASN A 306 -17.65 8.29 -10.48
CA ASN A 306 -18.77 9.11 -10.95
C ASN A 306 -18.53 10.62 -10.81
N VAL A 307 -17.80 11.10 -9.79
CA VAL A 307 -17.73 12.54 -9.46
C VAL A 307 -16.38 13.18 -9.88
N GLY A 308 -16.42 14.44 -10.32
CA GLY A 308 -15.22 15.25 -10.54
C GLY A 308 -14.35 14.82 -11.73
N ASN A 309 -13.23 15.50 -11.96
CA ASN A 309 -12.30 15.19 -13.06
C ASN A 309 -10.92 14.73 -12.59
N GLU A 310 -10.69 14.69 -11.28
CA GLU A 310 -9.40 14.34 -10.67
C GLU A 310 -8.92 12.95 -11.11
N TYR A 311 -9.85 11.97 -11.14
CA TYR A 311 -9.58 10.59 -11.54
C TYR A 311 -10.25 10.23 -12.89
N SER A 312 -10.25 11.17 -13.84
CA SER A 312 -10.99 11.01 -15.09
C SER A 312 -10.59 9.77 -15.90
N GLY A 313 -9.34 9.28 -15.75
CA GLY A 313 -8.87 8.04 -16.37
C GLY A 313 -9.61 6.81 -15.84
N ILE A 314 -9.66 6.64 -14.52
CA ILE A 314 -10.37 5.54 -13.84
C ILE A 314 -11.86 5.60 -14.17
N ARG A 315 -12.47 6.78 -14.02
CA ARG A 315 -13.88 6.98 -14.37
C ARG A 315 -14.16 6.62 -15.83
N CYS A 316 -13.36 7.14 -16.76
CA CYS A 316 -13.53 6.87 -18.18
C CYS A 316 -13.39 5.37 -18.48
N PHE A 317 -12.42 4.69 -17.88
CA PHE A 317 -12.28 3.26 -18.01
C PHE A 317 -13.53 2.52 -17.49
N ALA A 318 -13.96 2.81 -16.27
CA ALA A 318 -15.07 2.12 -15.62
C ALA A 318 -16.41 2.38 -16.33
N GLN A 319 -16.72 3.64 -16.63
CA GLN A 319 -18.00 4.04 -17.23
C GLN A 319 -18.13 3.66 -18.69
N ASN A 320 -17.02 3.55 -19.42
CA ASN A 320 -17.09 3.08 -20.79
C ASN A 320 -17.14 1.55 -20.86
N LYS A 321 -16.70 0.81 -19.82
CA LYS A 321 -16.55 -0.65 -19.81
C LYS A 321 -17.73 -1.43 -19.24
N TYR A 322 -17.53 -2.75 -19.16
CA TYR A 322 -18.42 -3.70 -18.51
C TYR A 322 -18.72 -3.36 -17.04
N MET A 323 -17.98 -2.41 -16.44
CA MET A 323 -18.18 -1.91 -15.08
C MET A 323 -19.25 -0.81 -14.97
N MET A 324 -19.84 -0.38 -16.08
CA MET A 324 -20.88 0.65 -16.10
C MET A 324 -22.07 0.34 -15.15
N PRO A 325 -22.61 -0.90 -15.07
CA PRO A 325 -23.64 -1.23 -14.09
C PRO A 325 -23.17 -1.00 -12.64
N ALA A 326 -21.93 -1.39 -12.32
CA ALA A 326 -21.33 -1.16 -11.02
C ALA A 326 -21.23 0.34 -10.69
N CYS A 327 -20.87 1.19 -11.66
CA CYS A 327 -20.81 2.65 -11.48
C CYS A 327 -22.16 3.22 -11.04
N LEU A 328 -23.26 2.76 -11.68
CA LEU A 328 -24.61 3.21 -11.34
C LEU A 328 -25.08 2.70 -9.97
N VAL A 329 -24.76 1.44 -9.64
CA VAL A 329 -25.04 0.89 -8.30
C VAL A 329 -24.32 1.70 -7.22
N VAL A 330 -23.02 1.99 -7.42
CA VAL A 330 -22.23 2.81 -6.49
C VAL A 330 -22.84 4.20 -6.33
N ALA A 331 -23.23 4.87 -7.42
CA ALA A 331 -23.89 6.17 -7.36
C ALA A 331 -25.15 6.13 -6.49
N ARG A 332 -25.96 5.08 -6.62
CA ARG A 332 -27.16 4.92 -5.79
C ARG A 332 -26.81 4.70 -4.32
N LEU A 333 -25.89 3.79 -4.04
CA LEU A 333 -25.49 3.44 -2.67
C LEU A 333 -24.85 4.64 -1.95
N ALA A 334 -24.14 5.50 -2.66
CA ALA A 334 -23.52 6.72 -2.14
C ALA A 334 -24.46 7.92 -2.04
N ASN A 335 -25.75 7.78 -2.39
CA ASN A 335 -26.71 8.87 -2.48
C ASN A 335 -26.25 10.02 -3.42
N ASN A 336 -25.62 9.67 -4.55
CA ASN A 336 -25.11 10.65 -5.49
C ASN A 336 -26.27 11.46 -6.11
N ALA A 337 -26.22 12.79 -5.94
CA ALA A 337 -27.24 13.72 -6.46
C ALA A 337 -27.41 13.66 -7.99
N GLN A 338 -26.40 13.19 -8.72
CA GLN A 338 -26.42 13.03 -10.18
C GLN A 338 -26.91 11.65 -10.63
N PHE A 339 -27.39 10.78 -9.72
CA PHE A 339 -27.83 9.42 -10.05
C PHE A 339 -28.78 9.35 -11.26
N GLU A 340 -29.77 10.24 -11.32
CA GLU A 340 -30.75 10.24 -12.42
C GLU A 340 -30.09 10.60 -13.77
N GLU A 341 -29.19 11.59 -13.78
CA GLU A 341 -28.43 11.97 -14.97
C GLU A 341 -27.46 10.85 -15.40
N LEU A 342 -26.79 10.21 -14.45
CA LEU A 342 -25.90 9.07 -14.68
C LEU A 342 -26.65 7.88 -15.29
N SER A 343 -27.86 7.59 -14.82
CA SER A 343 -28.68 6.48 -15.34
C SER A 343 -28.98 6.61 -16.84
N ILE A 344 -29.06 7.84 -17.33
CA ILE A 344 -29.30 8.18 -18.74
C ILE A 344 -27.97 8.21 -19.51
N SER A 345 -26.98 8.96 -19.03
CA SER A 345 -25.73 9.20 -19.76
C SER A 345 -24.94 7.90 -19.96
N LEU A 346 -24.85 7.04 -18.95
CA LEU A 346 -24.20 5.74 -19.05
C LEU A 346 -24.88 4.86 -20.11
N SER A 347 -26.21 4.90 -20.21
CA SER A 347 -26.96 4.09 -21.19
C SER A 347 -26.83 4.55 -22.65
N THR A 348 -26.29 5.74 -22.90
CA THR A 348 -26.28 6.38 -24.24
C THR A 348 -24.87 6.67 -24.78
N GLY A 349 -23.82 6.45 -23.97
CA GLY A 349 -22.54 7.14 -24.14
C GLY A 349 -21.41 6.44 -24.90
N VAL A 350 -21.55 5.19 -25.37
CA VAL A 350 -20.34 4.42 -25.79
C VAL A 350 -20.50 3.64 -27.11
N PRO A 351 -19.65 3.89 -28.13
CA PRO A 351 -19.71 3.21 -29.44
C PRO A 351 -19.53 1.68 -29.42
N TRP A 352 -18.83 1.11 -28.43
CA TRP A 352 -18.78 -0.37 -28.31
C TRP A 352 -20.01 -0.95 -27.60
N LEU A 353 -20.74 -0.11 -26.85
CA LEU A 353 -21.99 -0.51 -26.23
C LEU A 353 -23.09 -0.64 -27.28
N GLU A 354 -23.05 0.02 -28.44
CA GLU A 354 -24.07 -0.18 -29.49
C GLU A 354 -24.22 -1.64 -29.94
N SER A 355 -23.13 -2.43 -29.95
CA SER A 355 -23.16 -3.85 -30.33
C SER A 355 -23.59 -4.79 -29.20
N ASN A 356 -23.47 -4.38 -27.92
CA ASN A 356 -23.80 -5.22 -26.75
C ASN A 356 -25.01 -4.72 -25.93
N MET A 357 -25.42 -3.45 -26.06
CA MET A 357 -26.57 -2.85 -25.36
C MET A 357 -27.88 -3.43 -25.84
N SER A 358 -27.99 -3.83 -27.10
CA SER A 358 -29.17 -4.56 -27.57
C SER A 358 -29.38 -5.86 -26.78
N VAL A 359 -28.30 -6.47 -26.27
CA VAL A 359 -28.33 -7.66 -25.41
C VAL A 359 -28.67 -7.34 -23.96
N TYR A 360 -28.23 -6.17 -23.44
CA TYR A 360 -28.38 -5.81 -22.03
C TYR A 360 -29.41 -4.72 -21.73
N LYS A 361 -30.16 -4.24 -22.73
CA LYS A 361 -31.15 -3.17 -22.57
C LYS A 361 -32.18 -3.50 -21.48
N ASP A 362 -32.76 -4.69 -21.54
CA ASP A 362 -33.74 -5.16 -20.56
C ASP A 362 -33.11 -5.26 -19.15
N SER A 363 -31.86 -5.72 -19.05
CA SER A 363 -31.13 -5.79 -17.79
C SER A 363 -30.83 -4.39 -17.23
N TRP A 364 -30.51 -3.42 -18.08
CA TRP A 364 -30.30 -2.03 -17.67
C TRP A 364 -31.58 -1.39 -17.14
N GLU A 365 -32.71 -1.52 -17.85
CA GLU A 365 -34.00 -1.01 -17.39
C GLU A 365 -34.42 -1.65 -16.06
N LYS A 366 -34.21 -2.96 -15.89
CA LYS A 366 -34.41 -3.66 -14.61
C LYS A 366 -33.53 -3.09 -13.50
N LEU A 367 -32.24 -2.89 -13.77
CA LEU A 367 -31.30 -2.33 -12.80
C LEU A 367 -31.74 -0.95 -12.33
N VAL A 368 -32.03 -0.04 -13.26
CA VAL A 368 -32.44 1.33 -12.92
C VAL A 368 -33.71 1.33 -12.07
N ASN A 369 -34.71 0.53 -12.44
CA ASN A 369 -35.95 0.42 -11.67
C ASN A 369 -35.72 -0.16 -10.28
N TYR A 370 -34.90 -1.20 -10.17
CA TYR A 370 -34.55 -1.81 -8.89
C TYR A 370 -33.79 -0.82 -7.99
N LEU A 371 -32.82 -0.09 -8.53
CA LEU A 371 -32.05 0.93 -7.80
C LEU A 371 -32.92 2.07 -7.28
N ARG A 372 -33.90 2.54 -8.07
CA ARG A 372 -34.82 3.61 -7.67
C ARG A 372 -35.78 3.17 -6.56
N ASN A 373 -36.36 1.99 -6.71
CA ASN A 373 -37.52 1.60 -5.92
C ASN A 373 -37.18 0.71 -4.71
N GLU A 374 -36.10 -0.07 -4.78
CA GLU A 374 -35.82 -1.12 -3.79
C GLU A 374 -34.49 -0.93 -3.07
N VAL A 375 -33.49 -0.34 -3.73
CA VAL A 375 -32.18 -0.08 -3.11
C VAL A 375 -32.17 1.26 -2.38
N LYS A 376 -31.91 1.21 -1.07
CA LYS A 376 -31.72 2.39 -0.23
C LYS A 376 -30.25 2.81 -0.24
N PRO A 377 -29.94 4.12 -0.25
CA PRO A 377 -28.58 4.59 -0.04
C PRO A 377 -28.04 4.14 1.33
N LEU A 378 -26.73 3.91 1.40
CA LEU A 378 -26.02 3.56 2.63
C LEU A 378 -25.58 4.79 3.42
N ILE A 379 -25.55 5.94 2.75
CA ILE A 379 -25.19 7.24 3.32
C ILE A 379 -26.40 8.15 3.13
N SER A 380 -26.82 8.84 4.19
CA SER A 380 -27.95 9.77 4.18
C SER A 380 -27.54 11.17 3.74
#